data_AF-W8KH95-F1
#
_entry.id   AF-W8KH95-F1
#
_cell.length_a   1.000
_cell.length_b   1.000
_cell.length_c   1.000
_cell.angle_alpha   90.00
_cell.angle_beta   90.00
_cell.angle_gamma   90.00
#
_symmetry.space_group_name_H-M   'P 1'
#
loop_
_entity.id
_entity.type
_entity.pdbx_description
1 polymer ?
#
loop_
_entity_poly.entity_id
_entity_poly.type
_entity_poly.pdbx_seq_one_letter_code
_entity_poly.pdbx_strand_id
1 'polypeptide(L)'
;MAVLGASNYSYAEPTWSQTLPDWIGSHIRAFEFFGGVPELVVPDNLKSGVTKAHRYDPDLNPTYQDMAAHYGVAVVPARSRKPRDKAKVEGGVLIVERWILAALRHRQHFSLGQLKSSIRELLEKLNNRPFRKLPGCRRDHFEQLDKPALQPLPAERYVYAEWKKARVHIDYHVDIGGHYYSVPHALIKKEVEVRITHNTIECFYRGNRIASHPRSDQKGRHTTVAAHMPESHRQSGEWTPKRLIAWAAKTGPATEKLIRTALGARKHPQQAYRSCLGILRLGKTFGDVRLEAACQRALTLGTCRYKNIESILKHRLDEQPLEEQQELALPDGHDNIRGPAYYSEGV
;
A
#
# COMPACT_ATOMS: atom_id res chain seq x y z
N MET A 1 -24.42 1.99 2.31
CA MET A 1 -25.83 1.68 1.96
C MET A 1 -26.04 2.04 0.50
N ALA A 2 -26.82 1.26 -0.24
CA ALA A 2 -27.21 1.52 -1.62
C ALA A 2 -28.72 1.30 -1.79
N VAL A 3 -29.36 1.99 -2.73
CA VAL A 3 -30.80 1.91 -2.98
C VAL A 3 -31.05 2.01 -4.49
N LEU A 4 -31.85 1.09 -5.04
CA LEU A 4 -32.27 1.15 -6.44
C LEU A 4 -33.37 2.21 -6.62
N GLY A 5 -33.26 2.98 -7.72
CA GLY A 5 -34.06 4.19 -7.93
C GLY A 5 -35.56 3.93 -8.07
N ALA A 6 -35.95 2.87 -8.79
CA ALA A 6 -37.33 2.57 -9.09
C ALA A 6 -38.04 1.88 -7.91
N SER A 7 -37.54 0.73 -7.46
CA SER A 7 -38.18 -0.07 -6.39
C SER A 7 -37.93 0.43 -4.97
N ASN A 8 -36.91 1.26 -4.76
CA ASN A 8 -36.34 1.54 -3.44
C ASN A 8 -35.81 0.29 -2.71
N TYR A 9 -35.52 -0.78 -3.46
CA TYR A 9 -34.88 -1.98 -2.91
C TYR A 9 -33.50 -1.62 -2.35
N SER A 10 -33.33 -1.94 -1.07
CA SER A 10 -32.28 -1.34 -0.25
C SER A 10 -31.23 -2.38 0.10
N TYR A 11 -29.97 -1.96 0.07
CA TYR A 11 -28.82 -2.70 0.55
C TYR A 11 -28.13 -1.92 1.68
N ALA A 12 -27.87 -2.58 2.79
CA ALA A 12 -27.14 -2.00 3.92
C ALA A 12 -26.15 -3.02 4.49
N GLU A 13 -24.95 -2.55 4.80
CA GLU A 13 -23.95 -3.32 5.51
C GLU A 13 -23.09 -2.39 6.38
N PRO A 14 -22.53 -2.92 7.48
CA PRO A 14 -21.50 -2.25 8.25
C PRO A 14 -20.11 -2.52 7.65
N THR A 15 -19.28 -1.47 7.62
CA THR A 15 -17.85 -1.55 7.29
C THR A 15 -17.01 -0.96 8.42
N TRP A 16 -15.74 -1.35 8.51
CA TRP A 16 -14.84 -0.83 9.55
C TRP A 16 -14.48 0.64 9.33
N SER A 17 -14.31 1.03 8.07
CA SER A 17 -13.95 2.39 7.70
C SER A 17 -14.71 2.87 6.47
N GLN A 18 -14.47 4.14 6.13
CA GLN A 18 -14.91 4.78 4.88
C GLN A 18 -13.73 5.01 3.92
N THR A 19 -12.64 4.26 4.09
CA THR A 19 -11.49 4.30 3.19
C THR A 19 -11.86 3.71 1.82
N LEU A 20 -11.07 4.02 0.80
CA LEU A 20 -11.32 3.58 -0.57
C LEU A 20 -11.47 2.04 -0.72
N PRO A 21 -10.63 1.18 -0.08
CA PRO A 21 -10.82 -0.27 -0.15
C PRO A 21 -12.19 -0.73 0.37
N ASP A 22 -12.61 -0.22 1.53
CA ASP A 22 -13.91 -0.56 2.11
C ASP A 22 -15.06 -0.05 1.24
N TRP A 23 -14.93 1.16 0.70
CA TRP A 23 -15.91 1.79 -0.20
C TRP A 23 -16.11 0.99 -1.50
N ILE A 24 -15.02 0.60 -2.15
CA ILE A 24 -15.06 -0.24 -3.35
C ILE A 24 -15.63 -1.61 -3.02
N GLY A 25 -15.18 -2.22 -1.92
CA GLY A 25 -15.70 -3.48 -1.44
C GLY A 25 -17.21 -3.43 -1.21
N SER A 26 -17.75 -2.31 -0.73
CA SER A 26 -19.19 -2.13 -0.55
C SER A 26 -19.97 -2.05 -1.85
N HIS A 27 -19.41 -1.48 -2.92
CA HIS A 27 -20.04 -1.48 -4.24
C HIS A 27 -20.13 -2.89 -4.80
N ILE A 28 -19.03 -3.64 -4.74
CA ILE A 28 -18.97 -5.03 -5.20
C ILE A 28 -20.04 -5.87 -4.49
N ARG A 29 -20.09 -5.81 -3.15
CA ARG A 29 -21.08 -6.57 -2.37
C ARG A 29 -22.51 -6.10 -2.60
N ALA A 30 -22.71 -4.82 -2.93
CA ALA A 30 -24.03 -4.30 -3.30
C ALA A 30 -24.48 -4.85 -4.66
N PHE A 31 -23.61 -4.86 -5.68
CA PHE A 31 -23.92 -5.44 -6.99
C PHE A 31 -24.19 -6.95 -6.88
N GLU A 32 -23.38 -7.67 -6.09
CA GLU A 32 -23.60 -9.08 -5.76
C GLU A 32 -24.96 -9.29 -5.08
N PHE A 33 -25.34 -8.41 -4.14
CA PHE A 33 -26.64 -8.47 -3.47
C PHE A 33 -27.82 -8.23 -4.41
N PHE A 34 -27.70 -7.27 -5.34
CA PHE A 34 -28.72 -7.02 -6.35
C PHE A 34 -28.73 -8.08 -7.46
N GLY A 35 -27.71 -8.93 -7.54
CA GLY A 35 -27.58 -9.94 -8.61
C GLY A 35 -27.30 -9.33 -9.98
N GLY A 36 -26.80 -8.09 -10.04
CA GLY A 36 -26.58 -7.35 -11.27
C GLY A 36 -26.01 -5.96 -11.03
N VAL A 37 -25.60 -5.30 -12.11
CA VAL A 37 -24.99 -3.97 -12.10
C VAL A 37 -25.97 -2.96 -12.69
N PRO A 38 -26.27 -1.83 -12.01
CA PRO A 38 -27.05 -0.76 -12.60
C PRO A 38 -26.25 -0.03 -13.68
N GLU A 39 -26.93 0.61 -14.63
CA GLU A 39 -26.26 1.46 -15.63
C GLU A 39 -25.55 2.67 -14.98
N LEU A 40 -26.14 3.19 -13.90
CA LEU A 40 -25.69 4.39 -13.23
C LEU A 40 -25.57 4.20 -11.71
N VAL A 41 -24.42 4.59 -11.15
CA VAL A 41 -24.21 4.75 -9.71
C VAL A 41 -24.05 6.23 -9.38
N VAL A 42 -24.86 6.69 -8.43
CA VAL A 42 -24.83 8.06 -7.92
C VAL A 42 -24.27 8.05 -6.49
N PRO A 43 -22.94 8.14 -6.31
CA PRO A 43 -22.36 8.20 -4.97
C PRO A 43 -22.65 9.55 -4.33
N ASP A 44 -22.85 9.53 -3.00
CA ASP A 44 -22.77 10.77 -2.21
C ASP A 44 -21.33 11.28 -2.24
N ASN A 45 -21.14 12.60 -2.20
CA ASN A 45 -19.88 13.28 -2.49
C ASN A 45 -18.81 12.99 -1.42
N LEU A 46 -18.26 11.79 -1.48
CA LEU A 46 -17.18 11.32 -0.64
C LEU A 46 -15.87 11.80 -1.25
N LYS A 47 -15.13 12.58 -0.47
CA LYS A 47 -13.74 12.99 -0.75
C LYS A 47 -12.82 11.81 -1.11
N SER A 48 -13.21 10.56 -0.81
CA SER A 48 -12.48 9.35 -1.20
C SER A 48 -12.67 8.94 -2.67
N GLY A 49 -13.77 9.32 -3.32
CA GLY A 49 -14.07 9.01 -4.72
C GLY A 49 -13.70 10.11 -5.73
N VAL A 50 -13.45 11.34 -5.26
CA VAL A 50 -13.24 12.51 -6.12
C VAL A 50 -11.99 13.25 -5.67
N THR A 51 -10.94 13.22 -6.49
CA THR A 51 -9.64 13.85 -6.18
C THR A 51 -9.70 15.37 -6.36
N LYS A 52 -10.48 15.84 -7.34
CA LYS A 52 -10.92 17.25 -7.50
C LYS A 52 -12.30 17.25 -8.17
N ALA A 53 -13.29 17.88 -7.55
CA ALA A 53 -14.61 18.03 -8.14
C ALA A 53 -14.57 19.11 -9.24
N HIS A 54 -14.23 18.72 -10.48
CA HIS A 54 -14.36 19.60 -11.64
C HIS A 54 -15.75 19.40 -12.27
N ARG A 55 -16.39 20.50 -12.67
CA ARG A 55 -17.81 20.55 -13.08
C ARG A 55 -18.10 19.86 -14.42
N TYR A 56 -17.07 19.57 -15.21
CA TYR A 56 -17.18 18.97 -16.55
C TYR A 56 -16.41 17.66 -16.71
N ASP A 57 -15.49 17.37 -15.79
CA ASP A 57 -14.65 16.16 -15.83
C ASP A 57 -14.16 15.86 -14.41
N PRO A 58 -15.00 15.27 -13.54
CA PRO A 58 -14.57 14.93 -12.20
C PRO A 58 -13.45 13.90 -12.31
N ASP A 59 -12.22 14.29 -11.90
CA ASP A 59 -11.10 13.36 -11.70
C ASP A 59 -11.50 12.34 -10.63
N LEU A 60 -12.25 11.33 -11.05
CA LEU A 60 -12.58 10.14 -10.28
C LEU A 60 -11.27 9.51 -9.84
N ASN A 61 -11.25 9.03 -8.60
CA ASN A 61 -10.12 8.26 -8.11
C ASN A 61 -9.81 7.12 -9.12
N PRO A 62 -8.57 6.96 -9.62
CA PRO A 62 -8.25 5.95 -10.64
C PRO A 62 -8.71 4.54 -10.26
N THR A 63 -8.61 4.17 -8.98
CA THR A 63 -9.09 2.88 -8.48
C THR A 63 -10.62 2.74 -8.53
N TYR A 64 -11.35 3.86 -8.38
CA TYR A 64 -12.81 3.86 -8.50
C TYR A 64 -13.24 3.79 -9.97
N GLN A 65 -12.51 4.47 -10.85
CA GLN A 65 -12.72 4.37 -12.30
C GLN A 65 -12.40 2.96 -12.83
N ASP A 66 -11.35 2.30 -12.34
CA ASP A 66 -11.02 0.91 -12.70
C ASP A 66 -12.17 -0.05 -12.32
N MET A 67 -12.76 0.13 -11.13
CA MET A 67 -13.94 -0.64 -10.72
C MET A 67 -15.17 -0.34 -11.59
N ALA A 68 -15.41 0.94 -11.89
CA ALA A 68 -16.52 1.35 -12.74
C ALA A 68 -16.41 0.74 -14.15
N ALA A 69 -15.20 0.74 -14.72
CA ALA A 69 -14.92 0.11 -16.01
C ALA A 69 -15.09 -1.42 -15.97
N HIS A 70 -14.62 -2.09 -14.91
CA HIS A 70 -14.77 -3.55 -14.74
C HIS A 70 -16.24 -3.99 -14.74
N TYR A 71 -17.11 -3.23 -14.08
CA TYR A 71 -18.54 -3.54 -14.00
C TYR A 71 -19.37 -2.88 -15.10
N GLY A 72 -18.76 -2.08 -16.00
CA GLY A 72 -19.48 -1.39 -17.07
C GLY A 72 -20.46 -0.32 -16.58
N VAL A 73 -20.22 0.26 -15.40
CA VAL A 73 -21.14 1.20 -14.74
C VAL A 73 -20.67 2.65 -14.86
N ALA A 74 -21.59 3.55 -15.18
CA ALA A 74 -21.30 4.98 -15.13
C ALA A 74 -21.38 5.50 -13.69
N VAL A 75 -20.38 6.25 -13.25
CA VAL A 75 -20.37 6.90 -11.93
C VAL A 75 -20.63 8.39 -12.11
N VAL A 76 -21.78 8.87 -11.65
CA VAL A 76 -22.14 10.30 -11.68
C VAL A 76 -22.32 10.81 -10.27
N PRO A 77 -21.30 11.48 -9.69
CA PRO A 77 -21.39 12.04 -8.35
C PRO A 77 -22.55 13.03 -8.22
N ALA A 78 -23.29 12.95 -7.11
CA ALA A 78 -24.32 13.93 -6.81
C ALA A 78 -23.71 15.34 -6.69
N ARG A 79 -24.35 16.35 -7.28
CA ARG A 79 -23.82 17.72 -7.25
C ARG A 79 -23.87 18.27 -5.83
N SER A 80 -22.80 18.95 -5.42
CA SER A 80 -22.74 19.64 -4.13
C SER A 80 -23.90 20.63 -3.99
N ARG A 81 -24.59 20.58 -2.83
CA ARG A 81 -25.75 21.44 -2.50
C ARG A 81 -26.96 21.29 -3.44
N LYS A 82 -27.16 20.13 -4.07
CA LYS A 82 -28.38 19.78 -4.82
C LYS A 82 -29.04 18.51 -4.24
N PRO A 83 -29.88 18.64 -3.19
CA PRO A 83 -30.50 17.49 -2.50
C PRO A 83 -31.33 16.58 -3.41
N ARG A 84 -31.91 17.13 -4.49
CA ARG A 84 -32.75 16.38 -5.43
C ARG A 84 -32.00 15.28 -6.18
N ASP A 85 -30.68 15.42 -6.36
CA ASP A 85 -29.87 14.43 -7.08
C ASP A 85 -29.68 13.12 -6.29
N LYS A 86 -29.87 13.14 -4.95
CA LYS A 86 -29.69 11.98 -4.06
C LYS A 86 -30.88 11.67 -3.14
N ALA A 87 -32.06 12.22 -3.46
CA ALA A 87 -33.26 12.11 -2.61
C ALA A 87 -33.65 10.65 -2.28
N LYS A 88 -33.40 9.70 -3.19
CA LYS A 88 -33.65 8.26 -2.98
C LYS A 88 -32.74 7.65 -1.91
N VAL A 89 -31.46 8.00 -1.94
CA VAL A 89 -30.48 7.53 -0.94
C VAL A 89 -30.80 8.14 0.41
N GLU A 90 -31.07 9.44 0.50
CA GLU A 90 -31.44 10.10 1.76
C GLU A 90 -32.71 9.47 2.39
N GLY A 91 -33.75 9.25 1.58
CA GLY A 91 -34.95 8.55 2.03
C GLY A 91 -34.66 7.12 2.49
N GLY A 92 -33.78 6.40 1.76
CA GLY A 92 -33.30 5.08 2.16
C GLY A 92 -32.54 5.08 3.49
N VAL A 93 -31.69 6.08 3.74
CA VAL A 93 -30.92 6.20 4.99
C VAL A 93 -31.89 6.30 6.16
N LEU A 94 -32.87 7.22 6.08
CA LEU A 94 -33.88 7.39 7.13
C LEU A 94 -34.67 6.11 7.39
N ILE A 95 -34.96 5.33 6.35
CA ILE A 95 -35.66 4.04 6.47
C ILE A 95 -34.76 3.02 7.19
N VAL A 96 -33.49 2.91 6.79
CA VAL A 96 -32.52 2.01 7.41
C VAL A 96 -32.26 2.39 8.87
N GLU A 97 -32.11 3.67 9.18
CA GLU A 97 -31.98 4.15 10.56
C GLU A 97 -33.17 3.73 11.42
N ARG A 98 -34.39 3.93 10.92
CA ARG A 98 -35.63 3.65 11.66
C ARG A 98 -35.91 2.15 11.84
N TRP A 99 -35.63 1.34 10.82
CA TRP A 99 -36.03 -0.07 10.83
C TRP A 99 -34.91 -1.04 11.17
N ILE A 100 -33.65 -0.63 10.94
CA ILE A 100 -32.48 -1.46 11.21
C ILE A 100 -31.77 -0.93 12.45
N LEU A 101 -31.23 0.29 12.41
CA LEU A 101 -30.41 0.80 13.52
C LEU A 101 -31.22 0.92 14.83
N ALA A 102 -32.45 1.44 14.75
CA ALA A 102 -33.31 1.53 15.93
C ALA A 102 -33.68 0.15 16.49
N ALA A 103 -33.77 -0.90 15.66
CA ALA A 103 -34.03 -2.26 16.14
C ALA A 103 -32.79 -2.90 16.79
N LEU A 104 -31.59 -2.45 16.41
CA LEU A 104 -30.32 -2.92 16.97
C LEU A 104 -29.86 -2.14 18.20
N ARG A 105 -30.49 -1.01 18.55
CA ARG A 105 -30.03 -0.08 19.61
C ARG A 105 -29.84 -0.70 21.01
N HIS A 106 -30.47 -1.83 21.29
CA HIS A 106 -30.36 -2.56 22.57
C HIS A 106 -29.64 -3.90 22.43
N ARG A 107 -29.01 -4.17 21.28
CA ARG A 107 -28.25 -5.39 21.03
C ARG A 107 -26.76 -5.08 21.05
N GLN A 108 -26.00 -5.90 21.76
CA GLN A 108 -24.54 -5.85 21.73
C GLN A 108 -24.02 -6.81 20.68
N HIS A 109 -23.01 -6.36 19.93
CA HIS A 109 -22.32 -7.15 18.92
C HIS A 109 -20.82 -7.16 19.21
N PHE A 110 -20.21 -8.34 19.19
CA PHE A 110 -18.80 -8.53 19.54
C PHE A 110 -17.90 -8.76 18.32
N SER A 111 -18.48 -8.80 17.12
CA SER A 111 -17.73 -8.86 15.87
C SER A 111 -18.49 -8.19 14.73
N LEU A 112 -17.75 -7.73 13.72
CA LEU A 112 -18.35 -7.20 12.49
C LEU A 112 -19.20 -8.28 11.78
N GLY A 113 -18.79 -9.55 11.85
CA GLY A 113 -19.55 -10.66 11.29
C GLY A 113 -20.93 -10.81 11.92
N GLN A 114 -21.00 -10.73 13.26
CA GLN A 114 -22.26 -10.78 13.98
C GLN A 114 -23.18 -9.61 13.61
N LEU A 115 -22.64 -8.39 13.55
CA LEU A 115 -23.39 -7.20 13.15
C LEU A 115 -23.89 -7.32 11.69
N LYS A 116 -23.06 -7.82 10.77
CA LYS A 116 -23.43 -8.09 9.38
C LYS A 116 -24.63 -9.04 9.29
N SER A 117 -24.61 -10.15 10.03
CA SER A 117 -25.72 -11.11 10.06
C SER A 117 -27.00 -10.48 10.58
N SER A 118 -26.93 -9.75 11.70
CA SER A 118 -28.10 -9.07 12.26
C SER A 118 -28.68 -7.99 11.33
N ILE A 119 -27.83 -7.23 10.65
CA ILE A 119 -28.28 -6.25 9.63
C ILE A 119 -28.93 -6.97 8.45
N ARG A 120 -28.37 -8.07 7.96
CA ARG A 120 -28.92 -8.84 6.83
C ARG A 120 -30.33 -9.38 7.14
N GLU A 121 -30.56 -9.89 8.35
CA GLU A 121 -31.90 -10.33 8.79
C GLU A 121 -32.93 -9.19 8.78
N LEU A 122 -32.55 -8.02 9.30
CA LEU A 122 -33.42 -6.85 9.35
C LEU A 122 -33.65 -6.24 7.97
N LEU A 123 -32.63 -6.31 7.09
CA LEU A 123 -32.70 -5.87 5.71
C LEU A 123 -33.69 -6.73 4.90
N GLU A 124 -33.66 -8.05 5.08
CA GLU A 124 -34.63 -8.96 4.46
C GLU A 124 -36.05 -8.61 4.91
N LYS A 125 -36.27 -8.38 6.21
CA LYS A 125 -37.57 -7.94 6.74
C LYS A 125 -38.00 -6.59 6.16
N LEU A 126 -37.07 -5.65 6.01
CA LEU A 126 -37.34 -4.33 5.44
C LEU A 126 -37.77 -4.41 3.98
N ASN A 127 -37.08 -5.22 3.17
CA ASN A 127 -37.32 -5.34 1.74
C ASN A 127 -38.61 -6.12 1.43
N ASN A 128 -39.00 -7.08 2.27
CA ASN A 128 -40.27 -7.81 2.16
C ASN A 128 -41.45 -7.09 2.84
N ARG A 129 -41.22 -5.95 3.51
CA ARG A 129 -42.29 -5.21 4.18
C ARG A 129 -43.23 -4.55 3.16
N PRO A 130 -44.56 -4.75 3.27
CA PRO A 130 -45.52 -4.07 2.41
C PRO A 130 -45.40 -2.55 2.46
N PHE A 131 -45.60 -1.90 1.32
CA PHE A 131 -45.70 -0.46 1.26
C PHE A 131 -46.99 0.03 1.93
N ARG A 132 -46.98 1.28 2.42
CA ARG A 132 -48.19 1.89 3.02
C ARG A 132 -49.16 2.46 1.99
N LYS A 133 -48.63 2.95 0.86
CA LYS A 133 -49.39 3.71 -0.17
C LYS A 133 -49.34 3.06 -1.55
N LEU A 134 -48.64 1.94 -1.70
CA LEU A 134 -48.44 1.22 -2.95
C LEU A 134 -48.72 -0.27 -2.70
N PRO A 135 -49.12 -1.04 -3.73
CA PRO A 135 -49.23 -2.48 -3.63
C PRO A 135 -47.85 -3.15 -3.57
N GLY A 136 -47.80 -4.31 -2.92
CA GLY A 136 -46.58 -5.13 -2.79
C GLY A 136 -45.55 -4.55 -1.82
N CYS A 137 -44.31 -5.02 -1.97
CA CYS A 137 -43.15 -4.56 -1.22
C CYS A 137 -41.97 -4.18 -2.14
N ARG A 138 -40.86 -3.73 -1.55
CA ARG A 138 -39.64 -3.36 -2.29
C ARG A 138 -39.11 -4.52 -3.12
N ARG A 139 -39.17 -5.74 -2.58
CA ARG A 139 -38.76 -6.95 -3.32
C ARG A 139 -39.61 -7.20 -4.56
N ASP A 140 -40.94 -7.09 -4.47
CA ASP A 140 -41.82 -7.27 -5.62
C ASP A 140 -41.52 -6.24 -6.71
N HIS A 141 -41.35 -4.97 -6.32
CA HIS A 141 -41.00 -3.91 -7.26
C HIS A 141 -39.61 -4.09 -7.85
N PHE A 142 -38.65 -4.62 -7.08
CA PHE A 142 -37.32 -4.94 -7.59
C PHE A 142 -37.38 -5.99 -8.71
N GLU A 143 -38.08 -7.09 -8.46
CA GLU A 143 -38.24 -8.18 -9.43
C GLU A 143 -38.95 -7.70 -10.72
N GLN A 144 -39.90 -6.77 -10.60
CA GLN A 144 -40.68 -6.26 -11.73
C GLN A 144 -39.99 -5.12 -12.50
N LEU A 145 -39.28 -4.23 -11.81
CA LEU A 145 -38.79 -2.96 -12.38
C LEU A 145 -37.29 -2.94 -12.57
N ASP A 146 -36.51 -3.18 -11.50
CA ASP A 146 -35.07 -2.99 -11.55
C ASP A 146 -34.33 -4.22 -12.08
N LYS A 147 -34.68 -5.42 -11.62
CA LYS A 147 -33.98 -6.68 -11.97
C LYS A 147 -33.90 -6.92 -13.49
N PRO A 148 -34.98 -6.70 -14.29
CA PRO A 148 -34.89 -6.86 -15.74
C PRO A 148 -34.00 -5.82 -16.43
N ALA A 149 -33.74 -4.68 -15.79
CA ALA A 149 -32.92 -3.58 -16.31
C ALA A 149 -31.45 -3.65 -15.84
N LEU A 150 -31.12 -4.53 -14.90
CA LEU A 150 -29.74 -4.71 -14.44
C LEU A 150 -28.90 -5.42 -15.51
N GLN A 151 -27.67 -4.96 -15.67
CA GLN A 151 -26.67 -5.67 -16.44
C GLN A 151 -26.17 -6.90 -15.66
N PRO A 152 -25.76 -7.99 -16.34
CA PRO A 152 -25.21 -9.15 -15.66
C PRO A 152 -23.91 -8.81 -14.94
N LEU A 153 -23.64 -9.49 -13.83
CA LEU A 153 -22.34 -9.42 -13.18
C LEU A 153 -21.26 -10.01 -14.10
N PRO A 154 -20.06 -9.40 -14.17
CA PRO A 154 -18.91 -10.01 -14.83
C PRO A 154 -18.60 -11.39 -14.23
N ALA A 155 -18.08 -12.31 -15.05
CA ALA A 155 -17.72 -13.66 -14.61
C ALA A 155 -16.65 -13.65 -13.50
N GLU A 156 -15.72 -12.69 -13.58
CA GLU A 156 -14.68 -12.49 -12.58
C GLU A 156 -15.03 -11.33 -11.64
N ARG A 157 -14.87 -11.58 -10.34
CA ARG A 157 -15.04 -10.56 -9.32
C ARG A 157 -13.90 -9.53 -9.41
N TYR A 158 -14.24 -8.25 -9.35
CA TYR A 158 -13.22 -7.19 -9.31
C TYR A 158 -12.26 -7.37 -8.14
N VAL A 159 -10.97 -7.36 -8.42
CA VAL A 159 -9.90 -7.39 -7.41
C VAL A 159 -9.46 -5.97 -7.14
N TYR A 160 -9.65 -5.51 -5.90
CA TYR A 160 -9.22 -4.18 -5.49
C TYR A 160 -7.71 -3.99 -5.72
N ALA A 161 -7.39 -2.90 -6.41
CA ALA A 161 -6.03 -2.48 -6.67
C ALA A 161 -5.85 -0.99 -6.40
N GLU A 162 -4.77 -0.62 -5.74
CA GLU A 162 -4.36 0.78 -5.60
C GLU A 162 -3.45 1.17 -6.76
N TRP A 163 -3.79 2.27 -7.41
CA TRP A 163 -2.96 2.84 -8.46
C TRP A 163 -2.05 3.92 -7.89
N LYS A 164 -0.75 3.81 -8.16
CA LYS A 164 0.26 4.76 -7.70
C LYS A 164 1.26 5.06 -8.80
N LYS A 165 1.60 6.33 -8.96
CA LYS A 165 2.75 6.74 -9.79
C LYS A 165 4.05 6.56 -9.00
N ALA A 166 5.02 5.88 -9.62
CA ALA A 166 6.33 5.64 -9.03
C ALA A 166 7.43 5.98 -10.03
N ARG A 167 8.48 6.63 -9.54
CA ARG A 167 9.65 6.94 -10.36
C ARG A 167 10.64 5.79 -10.31
N VAL A 168 11.05 5.31 -11.48
CA VAL A 168 12.08 4.28 -11.60
C VAL A 168 13.42 4.86 -11.19
N HIS A 169 14.05 4.22 -10.22
CA HIS A 169 15.30 4.66 -9.66
C HIS A 169 16.49 4.15 -10.48
N ILE A 170 17.70 4.64 -10.20
CA ILE A 170 18.91 4.37 -11.00
C ILE A 170 19.34 2.89 -10.99
N ASP A 171 18.87 2.16 -9.99
CA ASP A 171 19.02 0.72 -9.79
C ASP A 171 17.86 -0.04 -10.45
N TYR A 172 17.13 0.55 -11.40
CA TYR A 172 16.01 -0.07 -12.15
C TYR A 172 14.89 -0.66 -11.28
N HIS A 173 14.69 -0.11 -10.08
CA HIS A 173 13.60 -0.49 -9.18
C HIS A 173 12.62 0.66 -8.91
N VAL A 174 11.38 0.30 -8.54
CA VAL A 174 10.36 1.19 -7.99
C VAL A 174 10.10 0.86 -6.52
N ASP A 175 9.84 1.88 -5.71
CA ASP A 175 9.58 1.76 -4.26
C ASP A 175 8.08 1.70 -3.98
N ILE A 176 7.62 0.55 -3.50
CA ILE A 176 6.23 0.30 -3.13
C ILE A 176 6.19 -0.17 -1.67
N GLY A 177 5.70 0.69 -0.78
CA GLY A 177 5.57 0.38 0.65
C GLY A 177 6.91 0.13 1.36
N GLY A 178 8.03 0.58 0.80
CA GLY A 178 9.38 0.28 1.29
C GLY A 178 9.95 -1.05 0.80
N HIS A 179 9.27 -1.76 -0.11
CA HIS A 179 9.82 -2.89 -0.86
C HIS A 179 10.13 -2.45 -2.30
N TYR A 180 11.20 -3.00 -2.87
CA TYR A 180 11.72 -2.57 -4.17
C TYR A 180 11.44 -3.61 -5.26
N TYR A 181 10.74 -3.21 -6.31
CA TYR A 181 10.39 -4.11 -7.43
C TYR A 181 11.10 -3.68 -8.70
N SER A 182 11.77 -4.62 -9.37
CA SER A 182 12.52 -4.32 -10.59
C SER A 182 11.60 -4.02 -11.78
N VAL A 183 12.04 -3.15 -12.67
CA VAL A 183 11.42 -2.86 -13.97
C VAL A 183 12.51 -2.82 -15.05
N PRO A 184 12.17 -2.95 -16.34
CA PRO A 184 13.16 -2.87 -17.42
C PRO A 184 14.04 -1.61 -17.32
N HIS A 185 15.36 -1.80 -17.34
CA HIS A 185 16.35 -0.73 -17.13
C HIS A 185 16.24 0.46 -18.10
N ALA A 186 15.69 0.25 -19.30
CA ALA A 186 15.43 1.32 -20.27
C ALA A 186 14.51 2.43 -19.71
N LEU A 187 13.83 2.17 -18.60
CA LEU A 187 12.92 3.08 -17.93
C LEU A 187 13.55 3.82 -16.75
N ILE A 188 14.86 3.70 -16.51
CA ILE A 188 15.56 4.45 -15.45
C ILE A 188 15.23 5.95 -15.53
N LYS A 189 14.92 6.54 -14.37
CA LYS A 189 14.47 7.94 -14.18
C LYS A 189 13.10 8.30 -14.74
N LYS A 190 12.42 7.41 -15.47
CA LYS A 190 11.05 7.62 -15.96
C LYS A 190 10.02 7.35 -14.86
N GLU A 191 8.83 7.89 -15.05
CA GLU A 191 7.67 7.61 -14.21
C GLU A 191 6.86 6.45 -14.80
N VAL A 192 6.43 5.54 -13.94
CA VAL A 192 5.59 4.39 -14.27
C VAL A 192 4.36 4.37 -13.35
N GLU A 193 3.28 3.78 -13.84
CA GLU A 193 2.08 3.53 -13.05
C GLU A 193 2.17 2.14 -12.44
N VAL A 194 1.82 2.01 -11.17
CA VAL A 194 1.91 0.74 -10.45
C VAL A 194 0.55 0.41 -9.89
N ARG A 195 0.03 -0.75 -10.30
CA ARG A 195 -1.19 -1.35 -9.79
C ARG A 195 -0.82 -2.31 -8.66
N ILE A 196 -1.32 -2.01 -7.47
CA ILE A 196 -0.96 -2.67 -6.21
C ILE A 196 -2.18 -3.46 -5.74
N THR A 197 -2.16 -4.77 -5.90
CA THR A 197 -3.19 -5.65 -5.34
C THR A 197 -2.74 -6.25 -4.01
N HIS A 198 -3.56 -7.11 -3.42
CA HIS A 198 -3.20 -7.86 -2.22
C HIS A 198 -2.02 -8.82 -2.45
N ASN A 199 -1.91 -9.42 -3.64
CA ASN A 199 -0.92 -10.47 -3.92
C ASN A 199 0.09 -10.10 -5.01
N THR A 200 -0.16 -9.04 -5.78
CA THR A 200 0.61 -8.76 -7.00
C THR A 200 0.87 -7.27 -7.17
N ILE A 201 2.07 -6.95 -7.62
CA ILE A 201 2.50 -5.61 -8.04
C ILE A 201 2.71 -5.63 -9.55
N GLU A 202 1.88 -4.91 -10.28
CA GLU A 202 1.99 -4.77 -11.73
C GLU A 202 2.47 -3.36 -12.07
N CYS A 203 3.50 -3.25 -12.92
CA CYS A 203 4.02 -1.97 -13.37
C CYS A 203 3.63 -1.74 -14.83
N PHE A 204 3.21 -0.51 -15.15
CA PHE A 204 2.77 -0.06 -16.45
C PHE A 204 3.56 1.16 -16.90
N TYR A 205 3.89 1.21 -18.19
CA TYR A 205 4.47 2.39 -18.83
C TYR A 205 3.69 2.70 -20.10
N ARG A 206 3.08 3.89 -20.15
CA ARG A 206 2.22 4.34 -21.27
C ARG A 206 1.12 3.32 -21.61
N GLY A 207 0.42 2.82 -20.59
CA GLY A 207 -0.67 1.84 -20.73
C GLY A 207 -0.24 0.38 -20.92
N ASN A 208 1.04 0.10 -21.20
CA ASN A 208 1.53 -1.26 -21.40
C ASN A 208 2.09 -1.85 -20.10
N ARG A 209 1.69 -3.07 -19.74
CA ARG A 209 2.25 -3.78 -18.58
C ARG A 209 3.69 -4.20 -18.88
N ILE A 210 4.64 -3.65 -18.13
CA ILE A 210 6.09 -3.86 -18.31
C ILE A 210 6.68 -4.87 -17.33
N ALA A 211 6.02 -5.11 -16.19
CA ALA A 211 6.48 -6.05 -15.18
C ALA A 211 5.30 -6.48 -14.29
N SER A 212 5.38 -7.70 -13.74
CA SER A 212 4.47 -8.21 -12.71
C SER A 212 5.26 -9.02 -11.69
N HIS A 213 4.98 -8.80 -10.41
CA HIS A 213 5.71 -9.41 -9.29
C HIS A 213 4.75 -9.90 -8.21
N PRO A 214 5.06 -11.01 -7.52
CA PRO A 214 4.38 -11.33 -6.27
C PRO A 214 4.65 -10.22 -5.24
N ARG A 215 3.62 -9.78 -4.53
CA ARG A 215 3.73 -8.76 -3.50
C ARG A 215 4.45 -9.34 -2.28
N SER A 216 5.39 -8.56 -1.74
CA SER A 216 6.12 -8.84 -0.51
C SER A 216 6.06 -7.62 0.41
N ASP A 217 5.68 -7.85 1.68
CA ASP A 217 5.65 -6.81 2.71
C ASP A 217 6.99 -6.67 3.46
N GLN A 218 8.04 -7.37 3.01
CA GLN A 218 9.38 -7.27 3.62
C GLN A 218 10.04 -5.93 3.29
N LYS A 219 9.96 -4.98 4.22
CA LYS A 219 10.57 -3.64 4.07
C LYS A 219 12.10 -3.72 3.89
N GLY A 220 12.61 -2.96 2.93
CA GLY A 220 14.04 -2.86 2.60
C GLY A 220 14.59 -4.02 1.76
N ARG A 221 13.72 -4.94 1.30
CA ARG A 221 14.08 -6.05 0.40
C ARG A 221 13.74 -5.71 -1.04
N HIS A 222 14.30 -6.52 -1.95
CA HIS A 222 14.16 -6.36 -3.40
C HIS A 222 13.58 -7.63 -3.99
N THR A 223 12.63 -7.47 -4.91
CA THR A 223 12.15 -8.50 -5.83
C THR A 223 12.65 -8.15 -7.22
N THR A 224 13.69 -8.86 -7.66
CA THR A 224 14.44 -8.55 -8.88
C THR A 224 14.31 -9.67 -9.90
N VAL A 225 13.89 -9.34 -11.11
CA VAL A 225 13.86 -10.24 -12.27
C VAL A 225 15.09 -9.99 -13.11
N ALA A 226 15.85 -11.06 -13.43
CA ALA A 226 17.10 -10.97 -14.17
C ALA A 226 16.95 -10.32 -15.57
N ALA A 227 15.82 -10.58 -16.24
CA ALA A 227 15.52 -10.02 -17.55
C ALA A 227 15.41 -8.48 -17.56
N HIS A 228 15.09 -7.85 -16.42
CA HIS A 228 14.98 -6.40 -16.32
C HIS A 228 16.35 -5.70 -16.33
N MET A 229 17.43 -6.44 -16.08
CA MET A 229 18.79 -5.91 -16.05
C MET A 229 19.32 -5.68 -17.48
N PRO A 230 20.09 -4.60 -17.72
CA PRO A 230 20.78 -4.38 -18.99
C PRO A 230 21.76 -5.52 -19.31
N GLU A 231 21.96 -5.84 -20.59
CA GLU A 231 23.00 -6.79 -21.01
C GLU A 231 24.40 -6.33 -20.62
N SER A 232 24.68 -5.02 -20.71
CA SER A 232 25.90 -4.45 -20.15
C SER A 232 25.98 -4.65 -18.65
N HIS A 233 24.90 -4.67 -17.87
CA HIS A 233 24.98 -5.01 -16.44
C HIS A 233 25.08 -6.52 -16.15
N ARG A 234 24.81 -7.38 -17.15
CA ARG A 234 25.16 -8.81 -17.10
C ARG A 234 26.64 -9.05 -17.38
N GLN A 235 27.36 -8.11 -18.01
CA GLN A 235 28.78 -8.28 -18.41
C GLN A 235 29.76 -7.21 -17.86
N SER A 236 29.43 -5.92 -17.80
CA SER A 236 29.98 -4.81 -16.98
C SER A 236 29.28 -3.47 -17.33
N GLY A 237 28.64 -2.80 -16.36
CA GLY A 237 27.66 -1.72 -16.62
C GLY A 237 28.07 -0.29 -16.24
N GLU A 238 27.55 0.69 -16.98
CA GLU A 238 27.87 2.14 -16.99
C GLU A 238 27.75 2.90 -15.65
N TRP A 239 27.07 2.34 -14.64
CA TRP A 239 27.17 2.79 -13.24
C TRP A 239 28.02 1.81 -12.46
N THR A 240 29.32 2.05 -12.45
CA THR A 240 30.25 1.18 -11.73
C THR A 240 30.24 1.48 -10.23
N PRO A 241 30.36 0.45 -9.37
CA PRO A 241 30.74 0.62 -7.96
C PRO A 241 31.86 1.65 -7.77
N LYS A 242 32.81 1.68 -8.72
CA LYS A 242 33.91 2.66 -8.79
C LYS A 242 33.45 4.12 -8.73
N ARG A 243 32.34 4.49 -9.37
CA ARG A 243 31.84 5.88 -9.36
C ARG A 243 31.22 6.27 -8.02
N LEU A 244 30.49 5.36 -7.36
CA LEU A 244 29.96 5.59 -6.01
C LEU A 244 31.08 5.70 -4.99
N ILE A 245 32.10 4.83 -5.12
CA ILE A 245 33.30 4.85 -4.30
C ILE A 245 34.08 6.15 -4.50
N ALA A 246 34.31 6.56 -5.74
CA ALA A 246 35.01 7.82 -6.05
C ALA A 246 34.26 9.06 -5.56
N TRP A 247 32.92 9.03 -5.52
CA TRP A 247 32.14 10.10 -4.89
C TRP A 247 32.28 10.04 -3.36
N ALA A 248 32.17 8.87 -2.75
CA ALA A 248 32.37 8.70 -1.31
C ALA A 248 33.75 9.16 -0.84
N ALA A 249 34.79 8.91 -1.64
CA ALA A 249 36.16 9.36 -1.38
C ALA A 249 36.31 10.89 -1.33
N LYS A 250 35.42 11.65 -1.98
CA LYS A 250 35.41 13.12 -1.87
C LYS A 250 34.92 13.61 -0.52
N THR A 251 34.08 12.84 0.15
CA THR A 251 33.59 13.13 1.51
C THR A 251 34.65 12.74 2.54
N GLY A 252 35.25 11.55 2.40
CA GLY A 252 36.38 11.12 3.22
C GLY A 252 36.62 9.60 3.22
N PRO A 253 37.72 9.14 3.85
CA PRO A 253 38.16 7.74 3.84
C PRO A 253 37.19 6.77 4.55
N ALA A 254 36.56 7.18 5.65
CA ALA A 254 35.59 6.37 6.37
C ALA A 254 34.29 6.23 5.57
N THR A 255 33.82 7.28 4.92
CA THR A 255 32.68 7.23 4.00
C THR A 255 32.97 6.29 2.83
N GLU A 256 34.16 6.36 2.24
CA GLU A 256 34.57 5.44 1.17
C GLU A 256 34.56 3.98 1.65
N LYS A 257 35.18 3.69 2.79
CA LYS A 257 35.25 2.33 3.37
C LYS A 257 33.86 1.78 3.68
N LEU A 258 32.96 2.61 4.20
CA LEU A 258 31.58 2.20 4.48
C LEU A 258 30.82 1.85 3.19
N ILE A 259 30.95 2.67 2.14
CA ILE A 259 30.28 2.43 0.85
C ILE A 259 30.84 1.18 0.18
N ARG A 260 32.16 0.95 0.21
CA ARG A 260 32.78 -0.31 -0.28
C ARG A 260 32.22 -1.53 0.46
N THR A 261 32.13 -1.46 1.78
CA THR A 261 31.60 -2.55 2.63
C THR A 261 30.12 -2.82 2.33
N ALA A 262 29.31 -1.76 2.19
CA ALA A 262 27.89 -1.88 1.85
C ALA A 262 27.64 -2.51 0.47
N LEU A 263 28.48 -2.18 -0.51
CA LEU A 263 28.42 -2.74 -1.87
C LEU A 263 28.82 -4.23 -1.89
N GLY A 264 29.81 -4.63 -1.09
CA GLY A 264 30.30 -6.02 -1.00
C GLY A 264 29.40 -6.95 -0.18
N ALA A 265 28.62 -6.42 0.76
CA ALA A 265 27.73 -7.21 1.63
C ALA A 265 26.49 -7.79 0.91
N ARG A 266 26.22 -7.41 -0.34
CA ARG A 266 25.07 -7.88 -1.11
C ARG A 266 25.53 -8.75 -2.28
N LYS A 267 24.79 -9.84 -2.54
CA LYS A 267 25.02 -10.71 -3.72
C LYS A 267 25.02 -9.92 -5.04
N HIS A 268 24.22 -8.86 -5.11
CA HIS A 268 24.17 -7.93 -6.23
C HIS A 268 24.45 -6.51 -5.73
N PRO A 269 25.60 -5.89 -6.05
CA PRO A 269 25.97 -4.55 -5.57
C PRO A 269 24.94 -3.46 -5.89
N GLN A 270 24.16 -3.63 -6.96
CA GLN A 270 23.12 -2.69 -7.39
C GLN A 270 22.02 -2.53 -6.32
N GLN A 271 21.76 -3.57 -5.53
CA GLN A 271 20.80 -3.52 -4.42
C GLN A 271 21.28 -2.61 -3.28
N ALA A 272 22.57 -2.29 -3.22
CA ALA A 272 23.13 -1.35 -2.26
C ALA A 272 23.19 0.09 -2.81
N TYR A 273 23.04 0.32 -4.12
CA TYR A 273 23.20 1.65 -4.74
C TYR A 273 22.26 2.68 -4.13
N ARG A 274 20.99 2.33 -3.92
CA ARG A 274 20.02 3.25 -3.31
C ARG A 274 20.39 3.61 -1.87
N SER A 275 20.88 2.65 -1.07
CA SER A 275 21.36 2.91 0.29
C SER A 275 22.62 3.79 0.28
N CYS A 276 23.59 3.46 -0.56
CA CYS A 276 24.83 4.22 -0.74
C CYS A 276 24.55 5.68 -1.16
N LEU A 277 23.67 5.90 -2.13
CA LEU A 277 23.26 7.23 -2.54
C LEU A 277 22.50 7.99 -1.46
N GLY A 278 21.66 7.29 -0.68
CA GLY A 278 20.98 7.87 0.47
C GLY A 278 21.99 8.42 1.48
N ILE A 279 23.03 7.64 1.79
CA ILE A 279 24.11 8.03 2.70
C ILE A 279 24.85 9.26 2.16
N LEU A 280 25.27 9.24 0.89
CA LEU A 280 25.97 10.39 0.28
C LEU A 280 25.11 11.66 0.22
N ARG A 281 23.79 11.54 0.15
CA ARG A 281 22.88 12.70 0.21
C ARG A 281 22.78 13.31 1.61
N LEU A 282 23.04 12.55 2.68
CA LEU A 282 23.06 13.10 4.04
C LEU A 282 24.15 14.18 4.20
N GLY A 283 25.26 14.07 3.45
CA GLY A 283 26.33 15.09 3.44
C GLY A 283 25.84 16.45 2.95
N LYS A 284 24.87 16.48 2.03
CA LYS A 284 24.22 17.74 1.61
C LYS A 284 23.36 18.38 2.69
N THR A 285 22.84 17.59 3.63
CA THR A 285 21.93 18.06 4.67
C THR A 285 22.65 18.38 5.97
N PHE A 286 23.63 17.56 6.36
CA PHE A 286 24.33 17.65 7.65
C PHE A 286 25.79 18.14 7.51
N GLY A 287 26.30 18.27 6.29
CA GLY A 287 27.69 18.61 6.00
C GLY A 287 28.57 17.37 5.83
N ASP A 288 29.56 17.47 4.94
CA ASP A 288 30.46 16.35 4.61
C ASP A 288 31.32 15.93 5.80
N VAL A 289 31.75 16.88 6.65
CA VAL A 289 32.56 16.61 7.86
C VAL A 289 31.79 15.75 8.86
N ARG A 290 30.52 16.08 9.11
CA ARG A 290 29.67 15.33 10.03
C ARG A 290 29.32 13.95 9.47
N LEU A 291 29.07 13.88 8.16
CA LEU A 291 28.83 12.59 7.49
C LEU A 291 30.03 11.66 7.63
N GLU A 292 31.26 12.18 7.47
CA GLU A 292 32.49 11.40 7.61
C GLU A 292 32.65 10.84 9.03
N ALA A 293 32.48 11.68 10.06
CA ALA A 293 32.52 11.26 11.46
C ALA A 293 31.42 10.22 11.79
N ALA A 294 30.21 10.41 11.25
CA ALA A 294 29.13 9.44 11.39
C ALA A 294 29.45 8.09 10.71
N CYS A 295 30.09 8.11 9.54
CA CYS A 295 30.54 6.90 8.85
C CYS A 295 31.65 6.18 9.61
N GLN A 296 32.59 6.92 10.20
CA GLN A 296 33.64 6.36 11.06
C GLN A 296 33.03 5.64 12.26
N ARG A 297 32.11 6.30 12.98
CA ARG A 297 31.38 5.68 14.10
C ARG A 297 30.57 4.45 13.68
N ALA A 298 29.89 4.52 12.53
CA ALA A 298 29.10 3.41 12.03
C ALA A 298 29.97 2.18 11.68
N LEU A 299 31.19 2.39 11.17
CA LEU A 299 32.16 1.33 10.90
C LEU A 299 32.65 0.66 12.19
N THR A 300 32.94 1.44 13.25
CA THR A 300 33.32 0.89 14.56
C THR A 300 32.20 0.02 15.14
N LEU A 301 30.94 0.41 14.95
CA LEU A 301 29.76 -0.35 15.38
C LEU A 301 29.41 -1.52 14.44
N GLY A 302 30.16 -1.73 13.34
CA GLY A 302 29.90 -2.80 12.38
C GLY A 302 28.61 -2.64 11.57
N THR A 303 28.10 -1.40 11.40
CA THR A 303 26.82 -1.17 10.70
C THR A 303 26.99 -0.33 9.43
N CYS A 304 26.37 -0.76 8.33
CA CYS A 304 26.39 -0.04 7.05
C CYS A 304 24.97 0.35 6.57
N ARG A 305 23.99 0.39 7.48
CA ARG A 305 22.59 0.68 7.14
C ARG A 305 22.35 2.19 7.16
N TYR A 306 21.69 2.70 6.12
CA TYR A 306 21.28 4.11 6.03
C TYR A 306 20.60 4.64 7.30
N LYS A 307 19.63 3.90 7.87
CA LYS A 307 18.89 4.33 9.08
C LYS A 307 19.79 4.54 10.29
N ASN A 308 20.85 3.75 10.43
CA ASN A 308 21.77 3.89 11.55
C ASN A 308 22.61 5.15 11.40
N ILE A 309 23.11 5.41 10.20
CA ILE A 309 23.88 6.63 9.88
C ILE A 309 22.99 7.88 10.04
N GLU A 310 21.75 7.82 9.55
CA GLU A 310 20.77 8.89 9.76
C GLU A 310 20.47 9.13 11.24
N SER A 311 20.37 8.06 12.05
CA SER A 311 20.16 8.17 13.50
C SER A 311 21.37 8.79 14.20
N ILE A 312 22.60 8.36 13.86
CA ILE A 312 23.85 8.93 14.38
C ILE A 312 23.87 10.45 14.18
N LEU A 313 23.59 10.91 12.95
CA LEU A 313 23.58 12.33 12.60
C LEU A 313 22.45 13.12 13.28
N LYS A 314 21.26 12.53 13.40
CA LYS A 314 20.11 13.18 14.06
C LYS A 314 20.32 13.38 15.56
N HIS A 315 20.95 12.40 16.22
CA HIS A 315 21.22 12.45 17.66
C HIS A 315 22.60 13.03 18.00
N ARG A 316 23.32 13.57 17.01
CA ARG A 316 24.67 14.14 17.17
C ARG A 316 25.67 13.19 17.81
N LEU A 317 25.48 11.89 17.58
CA LEU A 317 26.42 10.88 18.07
C LEU A 317 27.75 11.02 17.34
N ASP A 318 27.77 11.56 16.12
CA ASP A 318 28.99 11.88 15.39
C ASP A 318 29.93 12.86 16.12
N GLU A 319 29.43 13.64 17.07
CA GLU A 319 30.20 14.64 17.83
C GLU A 319 30.74 14.11 19.17
N GLN A 320 30.34 12.90 19.56
CA GLN A 320 30.80 12.29 20.81
C GLN A 320 32.15 11.57 20.60
N PRO A 321 32.96 11.40 21.66
CA PRO A 321 34.15 10.55 21.61
C PRO A 321 33.75 9.12 21.22
N LEU A 322 34.53 8.50 20.34
CA LEU A 322 34.40 7.07 20.04
C LEU A 322 34.89 6.32 21.27
N GLU A 323 34.03 5.52 21.90
CA GLU A 323 34.47 4.60 22.95
C GLU A 323 35.46 3.62 22.32
N GLU A 324 36.73 3.70 22.73
CA GLU A 324 37.68 2.64 22.43
C GLU A 324 37.10 1.36 23.00
N GLN A 325 36.94 0.33 22.16
CA GLN A 325 36.75 -1.01 22.66
C GLN A 325 38.01 -1.35 23.45
N GLN A 326 37.96 -1.14 24.76
CA GLN A 326 38.91 -1.78 25.67
C GLN A 326 38.74 -3.27 25.42
N GLU A 327 39.72 -3.88 24.75
CA GLU A 327 39.97 -5.30 24.94
C GLU A 327 40.09 -5.48 26.44
N LEU A 328 39.04 -6.02 27.05
CA LEU A 328 39.12 -6.53 28.41
C LEU A 328 40.20 -7.60 28.36
N ALA A 329 41.43 -7.23 28.72
CA ALA A 329 42.46 -8.19 29.01
C ALA A 329 41.85 -9.14 30.04
N LEU A 330 41.64 -10.39 29.64
CA LEU A 330 41.21 -11.42 30.56
C LEU A 330 42.26 -11.46 31.68
N PRO A 331 41.88 -11.31 32.95
CA PRO A 331 42.85 -11.43 34.02
C PRO A 331 43.48 -12.82 33.95
N ASP A 332 44.80 -12.88 33.79
CA ASP A 332 45.56 -14.12 33.89
C ASP A 332 45.38 -14.69 35.30
N GLY A 333 44.51 -15.70 35.41
CA GLY A 333 44.26 -16.43 36.66
C GLY A 333 43.12 -15.85 37.49
N HIS A 334 41.88 -16.24 37.18
CA HIS A 334 40.75 -16.14 38.11
C HIS A 334 40.49 -17.54 38.69
N ASP A 335 40.25 -17.66 40.00
CA ASP A 335 40.01 -18.94 40.72
C ASP A 335 38.86 -19.81 40.16
N ASN A 336 38.04 -19.25 39.26
CA ASN A 336 36.91 -19.93 38.61
C ASN A 336 37.26 -20.52 37.23
N ILE A 337 38.49 -20.29 36.72
CA ILE A 337 38.96 -20.85 35.45
C ILE A 337 39.64 -22.18 35.75
N ARG A 338 38.91 -23.27 35.60
CA ARG A 338 39.45 -24.63 35.76
C ARG A 338 40.24 -25.00 34.51
N GLY A 339 41.52 -25.31 34.71
CA GLY A 339 42.41 -25.74 33.64
C GLY A 339 42.02 -27.08 33.01
N PRO A 340 42.57 -27.42 31.85
CA PRO A 340 42.24 -28.63 31.08
C PRO A 340 42.43 -29.95 31.86
N ALA A 341 43.22 -29.95 32.94
CA ALA A 341 43.39 -31.11 33.83
C ALA A 341 42.12 -31.50 34.61
N TYR A 342 41.13 -30.59 34.75
CA TYR A 342 39.88 -30.91 35.45
C TYR A 342 38.98 -31.90 34.67
N TYR A 343 39.20 -32.05 33.35
CA TYR A 343 38.38 -32.90 32.48
C TYR A 343 39.01 -34.27 32.18
N SER A 344 40.18 -34.59 32.75
CA SER A 344 40.88 -35.86 32.49
C SER A 344 40.59 -36.99 33.48
N GLU A 345 39.85 -36.74 34.55
CA GLU A 345 39.41 -37.79 35.50
C GLU A 345 37.91 -38.00 35.40
N GLY A 346 37.51 -38.82 34.43
CA GLY A 346 36.11 -39.17 34.20
C GLY A 346 35.96 -40.22 33.12
N VAL A 347 36.58 -41.39 33.33
CA VAL A 347 36.23 -42.66 32.66
C VAL A 347 36.12 -43.74 33.72
#